data_AF-A0A3M5MVW8-F1
#
_entry.id   AF-A0A3M5MVW8-F1
#
_cell.length_a   1.000
_cell.length_b   1.000
_cell.length_c   1.000
_cell.angle_alpha   90.00
_cell.angle_beta   90.00
_cell.angle_gamma   90.00
#
_symmetry.space_group_name_H-M   'P 1'
#
loop_
_entity.id
_entity.type
_entity.pdbx_description
1 polymer ?
#
loop_
_entity_poly.entity_id
_entity_poly.type
_entity_poly.pdbx_seq_one_letter_code
_entity_poly.pdbx_strand_id
1 'polypeptide(L)' 'MSNSFEQTRADELEAVEKAIDALSEAPDLDTLWEQQRGIRDRLLNAWSTLIGDEEHDEWLDKLNAATQRRQREL' A
#
# COMPACT_ATOMS: atom_id res chain seq x y z
N MET A 1 -15.41 -17.91 -14.53
CA MET A 1 -14.09 -17.84 -13.86
C MET A 1 -13.76 -16.43 -13.34
N SER A 2 -14.64 -15.43 -13.45
CA SER A 2 -14.34 -14.05 -13.05
C SER A 2 -14.36 -13.78 -11.54
N ASN A 3 -15.10 -14.57 -10.74
CA ASN A 3 -15.19 -14.33 -9.29
C ASN A 3 -13.86 -14.51 -8.55
N SER A 4 -12.96 -15.38 -9.01
CA SER A 4 -11.70 -15.64 -8.30
C SER A 4 -10.67 -14.53 -8.49
N PHE A 5 -10.64 -13.91 -9.66
CA PHE A 5 -9.73 -12.80 -9.95
C PHE A 5 -10.16 -11.55 -9.19
N GLU A 6 -11.44 -11.18 -9.31
CA GLU A 6 -12.00 -10.01 -8.60
C GLU A 6 -11.86 -10.15 -7.09
N GLN A 7 -12.07 -11.36 -6.54
CA GLN A 7 -11.83 -11.61 -5.11
C GLN A 7 -10.35 -11.45 -4.75
N THR A 8 -9.44 -12.04 -5.52
CA THR A 8 -7.99 -11.92 -5.25
C THR A 8 -7.53 -10.46 -5.30
N ARG A 9 -8.03 -9.71 -6.28
CA ARG A 9 -7.77 -8.28 -6.41
C ARG A 9 -8.31 -7.51 -5.20
N ALA A 10 -9.56 -7.75 -4.82
CA ALA A 10 -10.18 -7.09 -3.66
C ALA A 10 -9.41 -7.39 -2.36
N ASP A 11 -9.05 -8.66 -2.12
CA ASP A 11 -8.33 -9.09 -0.93
C ASP A 11 -6.93 -8.43 -0.84
N GLU A 12 -6.20 -8.35 -1.96
CA GLU A 12 -4.89 -7.71 -1.98
C GLU A 12 -5.00 -6.20 -1.77
N LEU A 13 -5.98 -5.54 -2.38
CA LEU A 13 -6.19 -4.10 -2.18
C LEU A 13 -6.64 -3.77 -0.75
N GLU A 14 -7.47 -4.60 -0.13
CA GLU A 14 -7.82 -4.46 1.29
C GLU A 14 -6.58 -4.64 2.19
N ALA A 15 -5.70 -5.58 1.86
CA ALA A 15 -4.45 -5.78 2.59
C ALA A 15 -3.49 -4.59 2.45
N VAL A 16 -3.40 -3.99 1.26
CA VAL A 16 -2.64 -2.76 1.02
C VAL A 16 -3.22 -1.60 1.83
N GLU A 17 -4.54 -1.41 1.80
CA GLU A 17 -5.21 -0.32 2.54
C GLU A 17 -4.91 -0.41 4.04
N LYS A 18 -5.10 -1.59 4.64
CA LYS A 18 -4.78 -1.83 6.05
C LYS A 18 -3.32 -1.57 6.38
N ALA A 19 -2.41 -1.93 5.47
CA ALA A 19 -0.99 -1.69 5.66
C ALA A 19 -0.64 -0.19 5.60
N ILE A 20 -1.29 0.58 4.72
CA ILE A 20 -1.15 2.05 4.67
C ILE A 20 -1.66 2.67 5.96
N ASP A 21 -2.81 2.24 6.47
CA ASP A 21 -3.37 2.75 7.73
C ASP A 21 -2.43 2.47 8.92
N ALA A 22 -1.81 1.29 8.95
CA ALA A 22 -0.86 0.88 9.99
C ALA A 22 0.42 1.73 10.04
N LEU A 23 0.77 2.48 8.97
CA LEU A 23 1.90 3.41 8.99
C LEU A 23 1.75 4.47 10.08
N SER A 24 0.51 4.83 10.44
CA SER A 24 0.26 5.77 11.53
C SER A 24 0.77 5.29 12.90
N GLU A 25 0.98 3.98 13.05
CA GLU A 25 1.43 3.34 14.29
C GLU A 25 2.95 3.11 14.34
N ALA A 26 3.69 3.43 13.27
CA ALA A 26 5.14 3.23 13.22
C ALA A 26 5.85 4.02 14.35
N PRO A 27 6.66 3.37 15.21
CA PRO A 27 7.23 3.99 16.41
C PRO A 27 8.42 4.93 16.12
N ASP A 28 9.08 4.76 14.98
CA ASP A 28 10.25 5.52 14.57
C ASP A 28 10.37 5.57 13.03
N LEU A 29 11.31 6.39 12.55
CA LEU A 29 11.52 6.59 11.11
C LEU A 29 11.99 5.30 10.42
N ASP A 30 12.81 4.49 11.08
CA ASP A 30 13.33 3.26 10.49
C ASP A 30 12.20 2.26 10.22
N THR A 31 11.32 2.04 11.21
CA THR A 31 10.13 1.19 11.09
C THR A 31 9.16 1.75 10.04
N LEU A 32 8.97 3.08 9.99
CA LEU A 32 8.12 3.72 8.99
C LEU A 32 8.61 3.44 7.57
N TRP A 33 9.91 3.60 7.31
CA TRP A 33 10.48 3.36 5.99
C TRP A 33 10.50 1.88 5.62
N GLU A 34 10.72 0.98 6.57
CA GLU A 34 10.63 -0.46 6.35
C GLU A 34 9.22 -0.88 5.94
N GLN A 35 8.20 -0.41 6.66
CA GLN A 35 6.79 -0.66 6.33
C GLN A 35 6.41 -0.05 4.98
N GLN A 36 6.79 1.20 4.72
CA GLN A 36 6.52 1.88 3.44
C GLN A 36 7.12 1.12 2.27
N ARG A 37 8.34 0.61 2.41
CA ARG A 37 8.99 -0.23 1.40
C ARG A 37 8.21 -1.53 1.16
N GLY A 38 7.81 -2.22 2.22
CA GLY A 38 7.03 -3.46 2.10
C GLY A 38 5.70 -3.27 1.36
N ILE A 39 5.00 -2.15 1.62
CA ILE A 39 3.76 -1.80 0.90
C ILE A 39 4.05 -1.51 -0.56
N ARG A 40 5.14 -0.78 -0.85
CA ARG A 40 5.54 -0.47 -2.23
C ARG A 40 5.86 -1.73 -3.04
N ASP A 41 6.57 -2.69 -2.44
CA ASP A 41 6.88 -3.97 -3.09
C ASP A 41 5.59 -4.77 -3.39
N ARG A 42 4.59 -4.71 -2.49
CA ARG A 42 3.26 -5.28 -2.72
C ARG A 42 2.52 -4.62 -3.88
N LEU A 43 2.51 -3.28 -3.92
CA LEU A 43 1.88 -2.51 -5.00
C LEU A 43 2.52 -2.79 -6.36
N LEU A 44 3.85 -2.95 -6.41
CA LEU A 44 4.55 -3.35 -7.64
C LEU A 44 4.11 -4.74 -8.12
N ASN A 45 3.95 -5.70 -7.21
CA ASN A 45 3.44 -7.03 -7.55
C ASN A 45 1.99 -6.96 -8.05
N ALA A 46 1.12 -6.21 -7.36
CA ALA A 46 -0.27 -6.02 -7.76
C ALA A 46 -0.37 -5.33 -9.12
N TRP A 47 0.47 -4.36 -9.43
CA TRP A 47 0.48 -3.69 -10.73
C TRP A 47 0.80 -4.64 -11.89
N SER A 48 1.69 -5.60 -11.67
CA SER A 48 2.03 -6.58 -12.70
C SER A 48 0.90 -7.59 -13.02
N THR A 49 -0.13 -7.71 -12.17
CA THR A 49 -1.06 -8.85 -12.21
C THR A 49 -2.53 -8.53 -11.93
N LEU A 50 -2.86 -7.48 -11.18
CA LEU A 50 -4.17 -7.24 -10.57
C LEU A 50 -4.74 -5.84 -10.84
N ILE A 51 -3.89 -4.80 -10.99
CA ILE A 51 -4.32 -3.41 -11.18
C ILE A 51 -3.64 -2.75 -12.38
N GLY A 52 -4.25 -1.70 -12.92
CA GLY A 52 -3.67 -0.89 -14.01
C GLY A 52 -2.83 0.28 -13.50
N ASP A 53 -2.18 0.99 -14.43
CA ASP A 53 -1.26 2.10 -14.16
C ASP A 53 -1.91 3.21 -13.31
N GLU A 54 -3.10 3.67 -13.69
CA GLU A 54 -3.82 4.76 -13.00
C GLU A 54 -4.12 4.40 -11.54
N GLU A 55 -4.60 3.19 -11.30
CA GLU A 55 -4.89 2.72 -9.95
C GLU A 55 -3.62 2.51 -9.12
N HIS A 56 -2.55 2.01 -9.74
CA HIS A 56 -1.25 1.89 -9.07
C HIS A 56 -0.71 3.26 -8.63
N ASP A 57 -0.82 4.27 -9.49
CA ASP A 57 -0.39 5.64 -9.17
C ASP A 57 -1.23 6.24 -8.03
N GLU A 58 -2.55 6.03 -8.02
CA GLU A 58 -3.43 6.44 -6.91
C GLU A 58 -3.02 5.80 -5.58
N TRP A 59 -2.68 4.51 -5.57
CA TRP A 59 -2.21 3.83 -4.37
C TRP A 59 -0.86 4.33 -3.89
N LEU A 60 0.07 4.63 -4.81
CA LEU A 60 1.36 5.24 -4.47
C LEU A 60 1.17 6.62 -3.86
N ASP A 61 0.26 7.44 -4.38
CA ASP A 61 -0.04 8.75 -3.81
C ASP A 61 -0.62 8.64 -2.40
N LYS A 62 -1.54 7.70 -2.15
CA LYS A 62 -2.07 7.40 -0.81
C LYS A 62 -0.95 6.98 0.15
N LEU A 63 -0.10 6.04 -0.27
CA LEU A 63 1.05 5.57 0.52
C LEU A 63 1.99 6.72 0.87
N ASN A 64 2.34 7.55 -0.11
CA ASN A 64 3.23 8.69 0.08
C ASN A 64 2.61 9.73 1.03
N ALA A 65 1.32 10.02 0.92
CA ALA A 65 0.62 10.94 1.81
C ALA A 65 0.58 10.43 3.25
N ALA A 66 0.31 9.14 3.47
CA ALA A 66 0.32 8.52 4.80
C ALA A 66 1.73 8.55 5.42
N THR A 67 2.74 8.18 4.64
CA THR A 67 4.15 8.21 5.06
C THR A 67 4.58 9.63 5.45
N GLN A 68 4.29 10.62 4.61
CA GLN A 68 4.63 12.02 4.90
C GLN A 68 3.90 12.56 6.13
N ARG A 69 2.65 12.13 6.37
CA ARG A 69 1.93 12.51 7.59
C ARG A 69 2.66 11.96 8.81
N ARG A 70 2.93 10.65 8.84
CA ARG A 70 3.60 10.03 9.98
C ARG A 70 5.00 10.59 10.22
N GLN A 71 5.78 10.81 9.17
CA GLN A 71 7.12 11.39 9.26
C GLN A 71 7.14 12.75 9.96
N ARG A 72 6.07 13.57 9.86
CA ARG A 72 6.00 14.87 10.54
C ARG A 72 5.68 14.76 12.03
N GLU A 73 5.17 13.62 12.46
CA GLU A 73 4.75 13.35 13.85
C GLU A 73 5.84 12.66 14.68
N LEU A 74 6.85 12.08 14.00
CA LEU A 74 8.02 11.42 14.58
C LEU A 74 9.21 12.40 14.72
#